data_AF-A0A941MG74-F1
#
_entry.id   AF-A0A941MG74-F1
#
_cell.length_a   1.000
_cell.length_b   1.000
_cell.length_c   1.000
_cell.angle_alpha   90.00
_cell.angle_beta   90.00
_cell.angle_gamma   90.00
#
_symmetry.space_group_name_H-M   'P 1'
#
loop_
_entity.id
_entity.type
_entity.pdbx_description
1 polymer ?
#
loop_
_entity_poly.entity_id
_entity_poly.type
_entity_poly.pdbx_seq_one_letter_code
_entity_poly.pdbx_strand_id
1 'polypeptide(L)'
;MSKKRYTLYISRPLARKFDLVAAHRNGAKSALVEEALRASLAPEQHPGVEDVLVRRLNDLNKSVATIRRDVAIATETLALFVRYFLTITPPLPESEQEPARLLGKERFQVFVAQIGRRLAEDQRLVSEVLETIAVNQPDLFATASDDAPLRQHPTQPNGGPHAHEGTT
;
A
#
# COMPACT_ATOMS: atom_id res chain seq x y z
N MET A 1 41.17 -29.66 -17.87
CA MET A 1 40.83 -28.87 -19.07
C MET A 1 42.11 -28.29 -19.66
N SER A 2 42.37 -28.51 -20.95
CA SER A 2 43.52 -27.92 -21.64
C SER A 2 43.32 -26.40 -21.77
N LYS A 3 44.32 -25.60 -21.38
CA LYS A 3 44.27 -24.12 -21.50
C LYS A 3 44.97 -23.68 -22.79
N LYS A 4 44.35 -22.77 -23.55
CA LYS A 4 44.95 -22.16 -24.75
C LYS A 4 45.59 -20.82 -24.39
N ARG A 5 46.85 -20.62 -24.79
CA ARG A 5 47.59 -19.35 -24.55
C ARG A 5 47.23 -18.33 -25.62
N TYR A 6 46.82 -17.14 -25.17
CA TYR A 6 46.61 -15.96 -26.02
C TYR A 6 47.59 -14.85 -25.60
N THR A 7 48.14 -14.13 -26.57
CA THR A 7 48.95 -12.93 -26.33
C THR A 7 48.14 -11.73 -26.77
N LEU A 8 47.82 -10.83 -25.83
CA LEU A 8 46.94 -9.68 -26.06
C LEU A 8 47.63 -8.41 -25.55
N TYR A 9 47.41 -7.30 -26.23
CA TYR A 9 47.83 -5.99 -25.77
C TYR A 9 46.71 -5.33 -24.97
N ILE A 10 47.04 -4.81 -23.79
CA ILE A 10 46.16 -3.98 -22.98
C ILE A 10 46.81 -2.61 -22.78
N SER A 11 45.99 -1.57 -22.67
CA SER A 11 46.51 -0.21 -22.50
C SER A 11 47.27 -0.08 -21.18
N ARG A 12 48.31 0.77 -21.14
CA ARG A 12 49.11 1.01 -19.92
C ARG A 12 48.25 1.42 -18.70
N PRO A 13 47.20 2.26 -18.83
CA PRO A 13 46.32 2.56 -17.71
C PRO A 13 45.55 1.33 -17.20
N LEU A 14 45.08 0.46 -18.10
CA LEU A 14 44.33 -0.73 -17.73
C LEU A 14 45.23 -1.81 -17.11
N ALA A 15 46.45 -1.99 -17.63
CA ALA A 15 47.45 -2.90 -17.06
C ALA A 15 47.74 -2.57 -15.59
N ARG A 16 47.90 -1.28 -15.26
CA ARG A 16 48.12 -0.83 -13.87
C ARG A 16 46.95 -1.18 -12.95
N LYS A 17 45.71 -0.96 -13.40
CA LYS A 17 44.50 -1.34 -12.63
C LYS A 17 44.40 -2.86 -12.47
N PHE A 18 44.69 -3.60 -13.53
CA PHE A 18 44.66 -5.06 -13.53
C PHE A 18 45.68 -5.65 -12.56
N ASP A 19 46.91 -5.13 -12.54
CA ASP A 19 47.94 -5.56 -11.60
C ASP A 19 47.56 -5.28 -10.14
N LEU A 20 46.92 -4.13 -9.88
CA LEU A 20 46.42 -3.78 -8.55
C LEU A 20 45.36 -4.78 -8.08
N VAL A 21 44.36 -5.08 -8.90
CA VAL A 21 43.28 -6.02 -8.54
C VAL A 21 43.82 -7.45 -8.38
N ALA A 22 44.74 -7.87 -9.27
CA ALA A 22 45.39 -9.18 -9.19
C ALA A 22 46.29 -9.34 -7.96
N ALA A 23 46.81 -8.25 -7.38
CA ALA A 23 47.55 -8.29 -6.12
C ALA A 23 46.65 -8.51 -4.90
N HIS A 24 45.37 -8.10 -4.96
CA HIS A 24 44.43 -8.20 -3.84
C HIS A 24 43.69 -9.54 -3.77
N ARG A 25 43.40 -10.15 -4.93
CA ARG A 25 42.95 -11.54 -5.01
C ARG A 25 44.20 -12.40 -5.19
N ASN A 26 44.63 -13.17 -4.19
CA ASN A 26 45.76 -14.12 -4.24
C ASN A 26 45.59 -15.20 -5.36
N GLY A 27 45.61 -14.81 -6.63
CA GLY A 27 45.21 -15.60 -7.78
C GLY A 27 46.01 -15.24 -9.02
N ALA A 28 46.18 -16.22 -9.92
CA ALA A 28 46.90 -16.02 -11.16
C ALA A 28 46.17 -15.00 -12.07
N LYS A 29 46.89 -14.03 -12.63
CA LYS A 29 46.38 -13.04 -13.61
C LYS A 29 45.51 -13.68 -14.70
N SER A 30 45.91 -14.86 -15.17
CA SER A 30 45.14 -15.64 -16.15
C SER A 30 43.76 -16.06 -15.67
N ALA A 31 43.56 -16.35 -14.38
CA ALA A 31 42.26 -16.69 -13.81
C ALA A 31 41.31 -15.48 -13.80
N LEU A 32 41.83 -14.29 -13.51
CA LEU A 32 41.04 -13.05 -13.55
C LEU A 32 40.57 -12.73 -14.97
N VAL A 33 41.46 -12.88 -15.96
CA VAL A 33 41.12 -12.71 -17.38
C VAL A 33 40.10 -13.76 -17.81
N GLU A 34 40.25 -15.01 -17.38
CA GLU A 34 39.33 -16.09 -17.69
C GLU A 34 37.93 -15.85 -17.06
N GLU A 35 37.86 -15.34 -15.83
CA GLU A 35 36.62 -14.94 -15.15
C GLU A 35 35.94 -13.76 -15.85
N ALA A 36 36.69 -12.71 -16.18
CA ALA A 36 36.17 -11.55 -16.89
C ALA A 36 35.67 -11.90 -18.31
N LEU A 37 36.42 -12.73 -19.05
CA LEU A 37 36.01 -13.21 -20.36
C LEU A 37 34.77 -14.10 -20.26
N ARG A 38 34.69 -14.98 -19.26
CA ARG A 38 33.49 -15.80 -19.03
C ARG A 38 32.28 -14.92 -18.76
N ALA A 39 32.38 -13.93 -17.86
CA ALA A 39 31.30 -13.00 -17.56
C ALA A 39 30.88 -12.15 -18.78
N SER A 40 31.84 -11.77 -19.63
CA SER A 40 31.55 -10.98 -20.84
C SER A 40 30.96 -11.82 -21.99
N LEU A 41 31.36 -13.09 -22.13
CA LEU A 41 30.96 -13.96 -23.25
C LEU A 41 29.75 -14.83 -22.91
N ALA A 42 29.51 -15.09 -21.64
CA ALA A 42 28.30 -15.71 -21.11
C ALA A 42 27.66 -14.70 -20.14
N PRO A 43 26.97 -13.66 -20.64
CA PRO A 43 26.14 -12.85 -19.78
C PRO A 43 25.12 -13.81 -19.14
N GLU A 44 25.27 -14.03 -17.84
CA GLU A 44 24.34 -14.83 -17.05
C GLU A 44 22.91 -14.39 -17.39
N GLN A 45 22.03 -15.34 -17.69
CA GLN A 45 20.60 -15.06 -17.92
C GLN A 45 19.89 -14.64 -16.62
N HIS A 46 20.62 -14.62 -15.50
CA HIS A 46 20.15 -14.15 -14.22
C HIS A 46 20.20 -12.62 -14.17
N PRO A 47 19.12 -11.97 -13.70
CA PRO A 47 19.08 -10.52 -13.57
C PRO A 47 20.29 -10.04 -12.76
N GLY A 48 20.95 -9.00 -13.25
CA GLY A 48 22.08 -8.39 -12.54
C GLY A 48 21.66 -7.93 -11.15
N VAL A 49 22.64 -7.68 -10.28
CA VAL A 49 22.36 -7.12 -8.94
C VAL A 49 21.55 -5.82 -9.06
N GLU A 50 21.85 -5.04 -10.10
CA GLU A 50 21.15 -3.81 -10.48
C GLU A 50 19.67 -4.08 -10.84
N ASP A 51 19.38 -5.13 -11.62
CA ASP A 51 18.01 -5.47 -12.01
C ASP A 51 17.17 -5.92 -10.81
N VAL A 52 17.78 -6.71 -9.92
CA VAL A 52 17.13 -7.14 -8.67
C VAL A 52 16.84 -5.92 -7.78
N LEU A 53 17.76 -4.96 -7.70
CA LEU A 53 17.57 -3.73 -6.95
C LEU A 53 16.44 -2.87 -7.52
N VAL A 54 16.39 -2.71 -8.85
CA VAL A 54 15.30 -1.98 -9.53
C VAL A 54 13.95 -2.62 -9.24
N ARG A 55 13.85 -3.95 -9.29
CA ARG A 55 12.61 -4.66 -8.95
C ARG A 55 12.19 -4.40 -7.50
N ARG A 56 13.11 -4.53 -6.55
CA ARG A 56 12.83 -4.25 -5.13
C ARG A 56 12.37 -2.81 -4.91
N LEU A 57 12.98 -1.85 -5.59
CA LEU A 57 12.59 -0.44 -5.49
C LEU A 57 11.18 -0.21 -6.06
N ASN A 58 10.86 -0.85 -7.18
CA ASN A 58 9.52 -0.80 -7.75
C ASN A 58 8.48 -1.40 -6.82
N ASP A 59 8.79 -2.53 -6.17
CA ASP A 59 7.89 -3.16 -5.21
C ASP A 59 7.66 -2.28 -3.98
N LEU A 60 8.71 -1.64 -3.45
CA LEU A 60 8.58 -0.65 -2.38
C LEU A 60 7.71 0.54 -2.79
N ASN A 61 7.89 1.07 -4.00
CA ASN A 61 7.06 2.17 -4.51
C ASN A 61 5.59 1.77 -4.61
N LYS A 62 5.29 0.55 -5.06
CA LYS A 62 3.92 0.02 -5.07
C LYS A 62 3.37 -0.08 -3.65
N SER A 63 4.12 -0.63 -2.70
CA SER A 63 3.69 -0.71 -1.29
C SER A 63 3.40 0.67 -0.70
N VAL A 64 4.24 1.67 -0.98
CA VAL A 64 4.01 3.06 -0.53
C VAL A 64 2.74 3.65 -1.17
N ALA A 65 2.50 3.39 -2.45
CA ALA A 65 1.28 3.85 -3.12
C ALA A 65 0.02 3.22 -2.50
N THR A 66 0.06 1.91 -2.19
CA THR A 66 -1.02 1.22 -1.48
C THR A 66 -1.25 1.83 -0.10
N ILE A 67 -0.20 2.02 0.71
CA ILE A 67 -0.32 2.63 2.04
C ILE A 67 -0.93 4.04 1.95
N ARG A 68 -0.51 4.85 0.96
CA ARG A 68 -1.10 6.19 0.75
C ARG A 68 -2.59 6.12 0.46
N ARG A 69 -3.01 5.17 -0.38
CA ARG A 69 -4.43 4.94 -0.68
C ARG A 69 -5.19 4.51 0.57
N ASP A 70 -4.66 3.56 1.34
CA ASP A 70 -5.31 3.06 2.55
C ASP A 70 -5.46 4.15 3.61
N VAL A 71 -4.43 5.00 3.78
CA VAL A 71 -4.48 6.16 4.68
C VAL A 71 -5.53 7.18 4.22
N ALA A 72 -5.64 7.43 2.90
CA ALA A 72 -6.68 8.31 2.36
C ALA A 72 -8.08 7.76 2.67
N ILE A 73 -8.33 6.48 2.40
CA ILE A 73 -9.61 5.82 2.69
C ILE A 73 -9.94 5.86 4.18
N ALA A 74 -8.97 5.58 5.06
CA ALA A 74 -9.16 5.65 6.51
C ALA A 74 -9.50 7.07 6.97
N THR A 75 -8.85 8.08 6.37
CA THR A 75 -9.09 9.49 6.67
C THR A 75 -10.49 9.93 6.21
N GLU A 76 -10.90 9.55 4.99
CA GLU A 76 -12.25 9.82 4.48
C GLU A 76 -13.32 9.14 5.33
N THR A 77 -13.10 7.88 5.70
CA THR A 77 -14.01 7.12 6.56
C THR A 77 -14.15 7.78 7.94
N LEU A 78 -13.05 8.21 8.54
CA LEU A 78 -13.08 8.94 9.82
C LEU A 78 -13.82 10.27 9.68
N ALA A 79 -13.60 11.02 8.60
CA ALA A 79 -14.30 12.28 8.35
C ALA A 79 -15.82 12.06 8.21
N LEU A 80 -16.24 11.02 7.49
CA LEU A 80 -17.64 10.62 7.37
C LEU A 80 -18.23 10.23 8.73
N PHE A 81 -17.50 9.45 9.53
CA PHE A 81 -17.92 9.09 10.88
C PHE A 81 -18.10 10.31 11.77
N VAL A 82 -17.12 11.23 11.81
CA VAL A 82 -17.20 12.46 12.61
C VAL A 82 -18.39 13.32 12.16
N ARG A 83 -18.59 13.48 10.84
CA ARG A 83 -19.74 14.22 10.30
C ARG A 83 -21.06 13.59 10.73
N TYR A 84 -21.17 12.27 10.59
CA TYR A 84 -22.36 11.52 11.02
C TYR A 84 -22.60 11.71 12.52
N PHE A 85 -21.58 11.50 13.35
CA PHE A 85 -21.64 11.68 14.80
C PHE A 85 -22.15 13.06 15.20
N LEU A 86 -21.62 14.14 14.61
CA LEU A 86 -22.05 15.52 14.88
C LEU A 86 -23.46 15.83 14.38
N THR A 87 -23.95 15.08 13.39
CA THR A 87 -25.30 15.26 12.83
C THR A 87 -26.35 14.54 13.67
N ILE A 88 -26.04 13.34 14.18
CA ILE A 88 -27.02 12.52 14.90
C ILE A 88 -26.98 12.67 16.42
N THR A 89 -25.89 13.17 16.99
CA THR A 89 -25.73 13.28 18.45
C THR A 89 -26.32 14.59 18.94
N PRO A 90 -27.42 14.58 19.72
CA PRO A 90 -27.97 15.79 20.29
C PRO A 90 -26.99 16.41 21.29
N PRO A 91 -26.93 17.77 21.38
CA PRO A 91 -26.07 18.43 22.36
C PRO A 91 -26.56 18.15 23.78
N LEU A 92 -25.61 18.00 24.70
CA LEU A 92 -25.90 17.80 26.13
C LEU A 92 -26.30 19.13 26.79
N PRO A 93 -27.20 19.09 27.80
CA PRO A 93 -27.48 20.24 28.65
C PRO A 93 -26.20 20.80 29.28
N GLU A 94 -26.08 22.13 29.40
CA GLU A 94 -24.86 22.79 29.90
C GLU A 94 -24.37 22.23 31.25
N SER A 95 -25.30 21.90 32.16
CA SER A 95 -25.00 21.33 33.47
C SER A 95 -24.30 19.97 33.42
N GLU A 96 -24.46 19.23 32.33
CA GLU A 96 -23.90 17.89 32.15
C GLU A 96 -22.65 17.87 31.26
N GLN A 97 -22.31 18.98 30.59
CA GLN A 97 -21.20 19.04 29.64
C GLN A 97 -19.84 18.77 30.30
N GLU A 98 -19.51 19.46 31.40
CA GLU A 98 -18.23 19.26 32.08
C GLU A 98 -18.08 17.84 32.68
N PRO A 99 -19.06 17.31 33.43
CA PRO A 99 -19.02 15.92 33.88
C PRO A 99 -18.85 14.91 32.73
N ALA A 100 -19.60 15.09 31.63
CA ALA A 100 -19.49 14.22 30.45
C ALA A 100 -18.12 14.33 29.78
N ARG A 101 -17.54 15.53 29.70
CA ARG A 101 -16.20 15.76 29.13
C ARG A 101 -15.11 15.10 29.95
N LEU A 102 -15.18 15.18 31.28
CA LEU A 102 -14.25 14.51 32.19
C LEU A 102 -14.33 12.99 32.04
N LEU A 103 -15.53 12.43 32.06
CA LEU A 103 -15.76 10.99 31.88
C LEU A 103 -15.30 10.52 30.49
N GLY A 104 -15.57 11.30 29.44
CA GLY A 104 -15.10 11.02 28.09
C GLY A 104 -13.58 10.96 28.00
N LYS A 105 -12.88 11.88 28.67
CA LYS A 105 -11.41 11.88 28.74
C LYS A 105 -10.88 10.63 29.43
N GLU A 106 -11.48 10.20 30.53
CA GLU A 106 -11.10 8.97 31.24
C GLU A 106 -11.28 7.74 30.35
N ARG A 107 -12.47 7.59 29.73
CA ARG A 107 -12.76 6.49 28.80
C ARG A 107 -11.80 6.47 27.62
N PHE A 108 -11.44 7.63 27.08
CA PHE A 108 -10.49 7.73 25.98
C PHE A 108 -9.09 7.26 26.39
N GLN A 109 -8.62 7.59 27.59
CA GLN A 109 -7.33 7.11 28.10
C GLN A 109 -7.30 5.57 28.21
N VAL A 110 -8.38 4.96 28.70
CA VAL A 110 -8.50 3.49 28.76
C VAL A 110 -8.43 2.88 27.36
N PHE A 111 -9.16 3.46 26.40
CA PHE A 111 -9.13 3.03 25.01
C PHE A 111 -7.73 3.12 24.38
N VAL A 112 -7.04 4.25 24.55
CA VAL A 112 -5.66 4.44 24.05
C VAL A 112 -4.71 3.44 24.67
N ALA A 113 -4.84 3.17 25.98
CA ALA A 113 -4.03 2.16 26.65
C ALA A 113 -4.28 0.74 26.11
N GLN A 114 -5.53 0.41 25.77
CA GLN A 114 -5.87 -0.87 25.13
C GLN A 114 -5.25 -1.00 23.73
N ILE A 115 -5.32 0.05 22.91
CA ILE A 115 -4.64 0.08 21.60
C ILE A 115 -3.12 -0.09 21.78
N GLY A 116 -2.52 0.65 22.73
CA GLY A 116 -1.09 0.58 22.99
C GLY A 116 -0.63 -0.82 23.38
N ARG A 117 -1.38 -1.51 24.25
CA ARG A 117 -1.10 -2.91 24.60
C ARG A 117 -1.16 -3.83 23.39
N ARG A 118 -2.23 -3.73 22.59
CA ARG A 118 -2.41 -4.60 21.42
C ARG A 118 -1.34 -4.38 20.34
N LEU A 119 -0.91 -3.12 20.14
CA LEU A 119 0.17 -2.79 19.22
C LEU A 119 1.51 -3.38 19.69
N ALA A 120 1.77 -3.39 21.00
CA ALA A 120 2.96 -4.00 21.58
C ALA A 120 2.97 -5.54 21.46
N GLU A 121 1.80 -6.17 21.37
CA GLU A 121 1.62 -7.61 21.21
C GLU A 121 1.68 -8.08 19.73
N ASP A 122 1.96 -7.17 18.77
CA ASP A 122 1.96 -7.39 17.30
C ASP A 122 0.68 -8.05 16.76
N GLN A 123 -0.44 -7.90 17.48
CA GLN A 123 -1.73 -8.41 17.04
C GLN A 123 -2.41 -7.39 16.13
N ARG A 124 -2.42 -7.70 14.83
CA ARG A 124 -3.10 -6.87 13.83
C ARG A 124 -4.62 -7.05 13.95
N LEU A 125 -5.28 -6.14 14.67
CA LEU A 125 -6.74 -6.06 14.80
C LEU A 125 -7.45 -6.22 13.44
N VAL A 126 -6.95 -5.57 12.39
CA VAL A 126 -7.53 -5.64 11.04
C VAL A 126 -7.49 -7.07 10.50
N SER A 127 -6.41 -7.80 10.72
CA SER A 127 -6.29 -9.19 10.27
C SER A 127 -7.27 -10.10 11.01
N GLU A 128 -7.42 -9.95 12.32
CA GLU A 128 -8.37 -10.73 13.13
C GLU A 128 -9.83 -10.43 12.77
N VAL A 129 -10.16 -9.16 12.53
CA VAL A 129 -11.50 -8.75 12.08
C VAL A 129 -11.78 -9.26 10.67
N LEU A 130 -10.83 -9.18 9.74
CA LEU A 130 -10.99 -9.74 8.39
C LEU A 130 -11.13 -11.26 8.41
N GLU A 131 -10.38 -11.96 9.26
CA GLU A 131 -10.51 -13.41 9.44
C GLU A 131 -11.89 -13.77 10.02
N THR A 132 -12.35 -13.01 11.03
CA THR A 132 -13.69 -13.19 11.61
C THR A 132 -14.81 -12.92 10.60
N ILE A 133 -14.67 -11.87 9.78
CA ILE A 133 -15.63 -11.55 8.71
C ILE A 133 -15.60 -12.62 7.61
N ALA A 134 -14.42 -13.08 7.18
CA ALA A 134 -14.30 -14.13 6.18
C ALA A 134 -14.93 -15.45 6.64
N VAL A 135 -14.84 -15.76 7.94
CA VAL A 135 -15.47 -16.94 8.54
C VAL A 135 -16.99 -16.77 8.67
N ASN A 136 -17.48 -15.57 8.99
CA ASN A 136 -18.90 -15.36 9.32
C ASN A 136 -19.76 -14.81 8.17
N GLN A 137 -19.18 -14.11 7.18
CA GLN A 137 -19.86 -13.44 6.07
C GLN A 137 -18.97 -13.35 4.80
N PRO A 138 -18.76 -14.47 4.08
CA PRO A 138 -17.87 -14.52 2.91
C PRO A 138 -18.34 -13.66 1.72
N ASP A 139 -19.64 -13.38 1.62
CA ASP A 139 -20.23 -12.62 0.50
C ASP A 139 -20.18 -11.09 0.68
N LEU A 140 -19.69 -10.59 1.82
CA LEU A 140 -19.67 -9.15 2.14
C LEU A 140 -18.84 -8.32 1.14
N PHE A 141 -17.84 -8.95 0.51
CA PHE A 141 -16.97 -8.33 -0.50
C PHE A 141 -17.39 -8.61 -1.95
N ALA A 142 -18.43 -9.44 -2.17
CA ALA A 142 -18.85 -9.87 -3.50
C ALA A 142 -19.83 -8.90 -4.16
N THR A 143 -20.51 -8.02 -3.40
CA THR A 143 -21.51 -7.10 -3.93
C THR A 143 -20.98 -5.67 -4.05
N ALA A 144 -20.08 -5.47 -4.99
CA ALA A 144 -19.87 -4.17 -5.63
C ALA A 144 -19.38 -4.39 -7.06
N SER A 145 -20.08 -5.23 -7.83
CA SER A 145 -20.05 -5.10 -9.28
C SER A 145 -20.74 -3.77 -9.62
N ASP A 146 -19.94 -2.77 -9.95
CA ASP A 146 -20.27 -1.38 -10.29
C ASP A 146 -21.12 -1.24 -11.59
N ASP A 147 -21.86 -2.28 -11.97
CA ASP A 147 -22.55 -2.41 -13.26
C ASP A 147 -24.08 -2.55 -13.12
N ALA A 148 -24.65 -2.17 -11.97
CA ALA A 148 -26.09 -2.02 -11.87
C ALA A 148 -26.48 -0.64 -12.45
N PRO A 149 -27.10 -0.54 -13.64
CA PRO A 149 -27.55 0.74 -14.15
C PRO A 149 -28.55 1.33 -13.14
N LEU A 150 -28.27 2.55 -12.71
CA LEU A 150 -29.18 3.37 -11.91
C LEU A 150 -30.57 3.29 -12.56
N ARG A 151 -31.49 2.58 -11.92
CA ARG A 151 -32.89 2.56 -12.36
C ARG A 151 -33.38 4.00 -12.32
N GLN A 152 -33.56 4.57 -13.51
CA GLN A 152 -34.21 5.86 -13.66
C GLN A 152 -35.62 5.75 -13.09
N HIS A 153 -35.90 6.53 -12.06
CA HIS A 153 -37.24 6.73 -11.55
C HIS A 153 -38.07 7.41 -12.65
N PRO A 154 -39.18 6.84 -13.13
CA PRO A 154 -40.02 7.54 -14.10
C PRO A 154 -40.67 8.75 -13.41
N THR A 155 -40.49 9.91 -14.04
CA THR A 155 -41.15 11.16 -13.72
C THR A 155 -42.66 10.95 -13.67
N GLN A 156 -43.27 11.23 -12.52
CA GLN A 156 -44.71 11.19 -12.32
C GLN A 156 -45.36 12.28 -13.20
N PRO A 157 -46.36 11.98 -14.06
CA PRO A 157 -47.05 13.02 -14.80
C PRO A 157 -48.02 13.74 -13.86
N ASN A 158 -47.85 15.06 -13.82
CA ASN A 158 -48.60 16.03 -13.05
C ASN A 158 -50.11 15.95 -13.38
N GLY A 159 -50.92 15.43 -12.46
CA GLY A 159 -52.37 15.48 -12.51
C GLY A 159 -52.88 16.62 -11.64
N GLY A 160 -53.04 17.81 -12.22
CA GLY A 160 -53.75 18.95 -11.61
C GLY A 160 -55.05 19.24 -12.36
N PRO A 161 -56.21 19.37 -11.69
CA PRO A 161 -57.49 19.61 -12.34
C PRO A 161 -57.74 21.12 -12.53
N HIS A 162 -57.92 21.56 -13.78
CA HIS A 162 -58.51 22.86 -14.09
C HIS A 162 -59.49 22.75 -15.27
N ALA A 163 -60.79 22.86 -14.97
CA ALA A 163 -61.84 23.32 -15.87
C ALA A 163 -62.91 23.96 -14.98
N HIS A 164 -62.82 25.28 -14.77
CA HIS A 164 -63.57 26.33 -15.47
C HIS A 164 -65.06 26.36 -15.12
N GLU A 165 -65.38 27.44 -14.41
CA GLU A 165 -66.70 27.93 -13.99
C GLU A 165 -67.67 28.08 -15.17
N GLY A 166 -68.93 27.80 -14.87
CA GLY A 166 -70.07 28.06 -15.74
C GLY A 166 -70.49 29.53 -15.70
N THR A 167 -70.77 30.04 -16.89
CA THR A 167 -71.89 30.92 -17.27
C THR A 167 -72.82 31.40 -16.14
N THR A 168 -72.85 32.71 -15.87
CA THR A 168 -74.03 33.58 -16.10
C THR A 168 -73.63 35.05 -16.03
#